data_AF-A0A956MCA5-F1
#
_entry.id   AF-A0A956MCA5-F1
#
_cell.length_a   1.000
_cell.length_b   1.000
_cell.length_c   1.000
_cell.angle_alpha   90.00
_cell.angle_beta   90.00
_cell.angle_gamma   90.00
#
_symmetry.space_group_name_H-M   'P 1'
#
loop_
_entity.id
_entity.type
_entity.pdbx_description
1 polymer ?
#
loop_
_entity_poly.entity_id
_entity_poly.type
_entity_poly.pdbx_seq_one_letter_code
_entity_poly.pdbx_strand_id
1 'polypeptide(L)' 'MRTIHNKNRKKKSVIFVGLLFLLFLISACAVDYVTGKHTFNLVSEQQEIQIGREADPSIISQYGLYDDPKLTEYV' A
#
# COMPACT_ATOMS: atom_id res chain seq x y z
N MET A 1 -28.59 31.00 -27.46
CA MET A 1 -28.73 29.57 -27.08
C MET A 1 -27.46 28.71 -27.26
N ARG A 2 -26.63 28.88 -28.32
CA ARG A 2 -25.51 27.95 -28.66
C ARG A 2 -24.29 27.96 -27.72
N THR A 3 -24.05 29.05 -26.98
CA THR A 3 -22.86 29.22 -26.11
C THR A 3 -22.92 28.38 -24.83
N ILE A 4 -24.11 28.18 -24.27
CA ILE A 4 -24.35 27.37 -23.05
C ILE A 4 -24.04 25.88 -23.32
N HIS A 5 -24.42 25.39 -24.50
CA HIS A 5 -24.21 23.99 -24.89
C HIS A 5 -22.73 23.64 -25.10
N ASN A 6 -21.92 24.60 -25.57
CA ASN A 6 -20.47 24.46 -25.73
C ASN A 6 -19.76 24.47 -24.35
N LYS A 7 -20.17 25.35 -23.44
CA LYS A 7 -19.64 25.40 -22.06
C LYS A 7 -19.88 24.10 -21.30
N ASN A 8 -21.05 23.49 -21.48
CA ASN A 8 -21.36 22.17 -20.89
C ASN A 8 -20.58 21.02 -21.54
N ARG A 9 -20.34 21.04 -22.86
CA ARG A 9 -19.45 20.05 -23.50
C ARG A 9 -18.01 20.15 -22.98
N LYS A 10 -17.47 21.38 -22.84
CA LYS A 10 -16.12 21.60 -22.30
C LYS A 10 -16.00 21.18 -20.83
N LYS A 11 -16.96 21.52 -19.98
CA LYS A 11 -16.98 21.06 -18.56
C LYS A 11 -17.00 19.54 -18.45
N LYS A 12 -17.86 18.87 -19.23
CA LYS A 12 -17.93 17.39 -19.25
C LYS A 12 -16.60 16.77 -19.71
N SER A 13 -15.94 17.37 -20.70
CA SER A 13 -14.62 16.91 -21.17
C SER A 13 -13.52 17.06 -20.12
N VAL A 14 -13.49 18.18 -19.37
CA VAL A 14 -12.51 18.39 -18.30
C VAL A 14 -12.72 17.42 -17.15
N ILE A 15 -13.98 17.19 -16.74
CA ILE A 15 -14.32 16.21 -15.71
C ILE A 15 -13.89 14.81 -16.15
N PHE A 16 -14.14 14.43 -17.41
CA PHE A 16 -13.77 13.13 -17.93
C PHE A 16 -12.24 12.90 -17.92
N VAL A 17 -11.46 13.90 -18.37
CA VAL A 17 -9.99 13.83 -18.34
C VAL A 17 -9.47 13.76 -16.90
N GLY A 18 -10.05 14.56 -15.98
CA GLY A 18 -9.69 14.52 -14.57
C GLY A 18 -9.97 13.16 -13.92
N LEU A 19 -11.08 12.52 -14.28
CA LEU A 19 -11.46 11.20 -13.76
C LEU A 19 -10.56 10.09 -14.31
N LEU A 20 -10.16 10.17 -15.58
CA LEU A 20 -9.18 9.27 -16.18
C LEU A 20 -7.79 9.39 -15.51
N PHE A 21 -7.36 10.63 -15.23
CA PHE A 21 -6.11 10.89 -14.53
C PHE A 21 -6.12 10.33 -13.10
N LEU A 22 -7.24 10.49 -12.39
CA LEU A 22 -7.42 9.93 -11.07
C LEU A 22 -7.35 8.39 -11.08
N LEU A 23 -7.98 7.73 -12.07
CA LEU A 23 -7.88 6.27 -12.21
C LEU A 23 -6.44 5.80 -12.44
N PHE A 24 -5.67 6.55 -13.24
CA PHE A 24 -4.27 6.21 -13.51
C PHE A 24 -3.42 6.24 -12.23
N LEU A 25 -3.63 7.25 -11.37
CA LEU A 25 -2.87 7.42 -10.13
C LEU A 25 -3.09 6.29 -9.10
N ILE A 26 -4.26 5.65 -9.08
CA ILE A 26 -4.61 4.66 -8.02
C ILE A 26 -4.24 3.22 -8.43
N SER A 27 -3.85 3.00 -9.70
CA SER A 27 -3.61 1.67 -10.27
C SER A 27 -2.49 0.84 -9.61
N ALA A 28 -1.60 1.48 -8.85
CA ALA A 28 -0.45 0.83 -8.21
C ALA A 28 -0.67 0.40 -6.74
N CYS A 29 -1.82 0.72 -6.13
CA CYS A 29 -2.00 0.61 -4.67
C CYS A 29 -2.00 -0.84 -4.10
N ALA A 30 -2.07 -1.87 -4.94
CA ALA A 30 -2.18 -3.27 -4.50
C ALA A 30 -1.34 -4.23 -5.37
N VAL A 31 -0.22 -3.75 -5.91
CA VAL A 31 0.74 -4.60 -6.62
C VAL A 31 1.88 -4.93 -5.67
N ASP A 32 2.11 -6.22 -5.43
CA ASP A 32 3.30 -6.68 -4.74
C ASP A 32 4.50 -6.59 -5.69
N TYR A 33 5.47 -5.74 -5.34
CA TYR A 33 6.65 -5.46 -6.17
C TYR A 33 7.63 -6.64 -6.27
N VAL A 34 7.56 -7.62 -5.36
CA VAL A 34 8.42 -8.82 -5.39
C VAL A 34 7.89 -9.80 -6.42
N THR A 35 6.57 -10.02 -6.45
CA THR A 35 5.94 -11.01 -7.33
C THR A 35 5.36 -10.43 -8.62
N GLY A 36 5.13 -9.13 -8.68
CA GLY A 36 4.47 -8.43 -9.78
C GLY A 36 2.97 -8.72 -9.89
N LYS A 37 2.39 -9.40 -8.91
CA LYS A 37 0.98 -9.78 -8.89
C LYS A 37 0.17 -8.78 -8.08
N HIS A 38 -1.10 -8.62 -8.45
CA HIS A 38 -2.05 -7.94 -7.60
C HIS A 38 -2.37 -8.83 -6.41
N THR A 39 -1.96 -8.41 -5.21
CA THR A 39 -2.19 -9.15 -3.97
C THR A 39 -2.75 -8.21 -2.92
N PHE A 40 -3.71 -8.73 -2.15
CA PHE A 40 -4.31 -8.04 -1.02
C PHE A 40 -4.25 -9.00 0.17
N ASN A 41 -3.15 -8.93 0.92
CA ASN A 41 -2.88 -9.83 2.04
C ASN A 41 -3.32 -9.17 3.34
N LEU A 42 -4.49 -9.57 3.83
CA LEU A 42 -4.91 -9.34 5.20
C LEU A 42 -4.78 -10.66 5.95
N VAL A 43 -4.16 -10.62 7.13
CA VAL A 43 -4.05 -11.77 8.02
C VAL A 43 -4.85 -11.49 9.29
N SER A 44 -5.34 -12.55 9.94
CA SER A 44 -5.91 -12.43 11.28
C SER A 44 -4.79 -12.14 12.29
N GLU A 45 -5.13 -11.53 13.43
CA GLU A 45 -4.18 -11.29 14.52
C GLU A 45 -3.50 -12.61 14.97
N GLN A 46 -4.26 -13.70 15.07
CA GLN A 46 -3.70 -15.00 15.44
C GLN A 46 -2.68 -15.50 14.41
N GLN A 47 -2.92 -15.23 13.14
CA GLN A 47 -2.02 -15.58 12.05
C GLN A 47 -0.78 -14.67 12.04
N GLU A 48 -0.92 -13.37 12.31
CA GLU A 48 0.20 -12.44 12.47
C GLU A 48 1.14 -12.88 13.60
N ILE A 49 0.58 -13.24 14.77
CA ILE A 49 1.35 -13.77 15.91
C ILE A 49 2.07 -15.07 15.52
N GLN A 50 1.42 -15.95 14.76
CA GLN A 50 2.04 -17.19 14.32
C GLN A 50 3.22 -16.94 13.38
N ILE A 51 3.05 -16.07 12.38
CA ILE A 51 4.11 -15.67 11.45
C ILE A 51 5.29 -15.07 12.22
N GLY A 52 5.02 -14.19 13.20
CA GLY A 52 6.05 -13.61 14.06
C GLY A 52 6.85 -14.67 14.83
N ARG A 53 6.17 -15.64 15.44
CA ARG A 53 6.82 -16.73 16.19
C ARG A 53 7.67 -17.65 15.30
N GLU A 54 7.25 -17.87 14.06
CA GLU A 54 8.00 -18.68 13.10
C GLU A 54 9.23 -17.93 12.55
N ALA A 55 9.12 -16.62 12.35
CA ALA A 55 10.20 -15.79 11.82
C ALA A 55 11.28 -15.47 12.86
N ASP A 56 10.91 -15.26 14.13
CA ASP A 56 11.80 -14.77 15.20
C ASP A 56 13.13 -15.53 15.33
N PRO A 57 13.17 -16.88 15.38
CA PRO A 57 14.43 -17.61 15.48
C PRO A 57 15.37 -17.38 14.29
N SER A 58 14.80 -17.26 13.09
CA SER A 58 15.57 -17.02 11.87
C SER A 58 16.17 -15.61 11.84
N ILE A 59 15.44 -14.61 12.37
CA ILE A 59 15.90 -13.22 12.48
C ILE A 59 17.03 -13.14 13.50
N ILE A 60 16.86 -13.73 14.68
CA ILE A 60 17.90 -13.76 15.72
C ILE A 60 19.16 -14.45 15.20
N SER A 61 19.03 -15.55 14.46
CA SER A 61 20.20 -16.23 13.90
C SER A 61 20.98 -15.40 12.87
N GLN A 62 20.31 -14.51 12.14
CA GLN A 62 20.92 -13.68 11.10
C GLN A 62 21.51 -12.38 11.66
N TYR A 63 20.83 -11.77 12.62
CA TYR A 63 21.15 -10.41 13.08
C TYR A 63 21.63 -10.34 14.53
N GLY A 64 21.42 -11.39 15.32
CA GLY A 64 21.70 -11.40 16.76
C GLY A 64 20.69 -10.58 17.56
N LEU A 65 20.89 -10.54 18.87
CA LEU A 65 20.18 -9.65 19.78
C LEU A 65 21.11 -8.51 20.20
N TYR A 66 20.51 -7.38 20.57
CA TYR A 66 21.25 -6.31 21.20
C TYR A 66 21.56 -6.67 22.66
N ASP A 67 22.84 -6.60 23.02
CA ASP A 67 23.30 -6.87 24.39
C ASP A 67 23.21 -5.63 25.31
N ASP A 68 22.81 -4.46 24.79
CA ASP A 68 22.70 -3.22 25.58
C ASP A 68 21.37 -3.16 26.33
N PRO A 69 21.36 -3.28 27.67
CA PRO A 69 20.13 -3.26 28.45
C PRO A 69 19.37 -1.94 28.36
N LYS A 70 20.08 -0.81 28.15
CA LYS A 70 19.44 0.50 27.99
C LYS A 70 18.69 0.60 26.67
N LEU A 71 19.21 -0.06 25.63
CA LEU A 71 18.54 -0.12 24.34
C LEU A 71 17.30 -1.02 24.42
N THR A 72 17.40 -2.17 25.08
CA THR A 72 16.26 -3.09 25.29
C THR A 72 15.15 -2.47 26.13
N GLU A 73 15.48 -1.67 27.15
CA GLU A 73 14.45 -0.99 27.97
C GLU A 73 13.71 0.12 27.20
N TYR A 74 14.34 0.70 26.20
CA TYR A 74 13.73 1.77 25.40
C TYR A 74 12.66 1.28 24.41
N VAL A 75 12.81 0.06 23.88
CA VAL A 75 11.91 -0.54 22.88
C VAL A 75 10.86 -1.45 23.48
#